data_AF-A0A949MH83-F1
#
_entry.id   AF-A0A949MH83-F1
#
_cell.length_a   1.000
_cell.length_b   1.000
_cell.length_c   1.000
_cell.angle_alpha   90.00
_cell.angle_beta   90.00
_cell.angle_gamma   90.00
#
_symmetry.space_group_name_H-M   'P 1'
#
loop_
_entity.id
_entity.type
_entity.pdbx_description
1 polymer ?
#
loop_
_entity_poly.entity_id
_entity_poly.type
_entity_poly.pdbx_seq_one_letter_code
_entity_poly.pdbx_strand_id
1 'polypeptide(L)' 'MTLTSERTGKIAMLALQRKMERDGIRLIPKEIKREIVNESKNLGIQTFELAEFAKIVIKEAFEKTMAELDSIIKNG' A
#
# COMPACT_ATOMS: atom_id res chain seq x y z
N MET A 1 20.38 -16.39 -12.09
CA MET A 1 19.73 -16.59 -10.78
C MET A 1 18.24 -16.39 -10.94
N THR A 2 17.42 -17.33 -10.50
CA THR A 2 15.96 -17.21 -10.54
C THR A 2 15.48 -16.57 -9.24
N LEU A 3 14.56 -15.60 -9.32
CA LEU A 3 13.99 -14.96 -8.15
C LEU A 3 13.08 -15.94 -7.40
N THR A 4 13.20 -16.00 -6.06
CA THR A 4 12.27 -16.74 -5.21
C THR A 4 10.95 -15.99 -5.11
N SER A 5 9.83 -16.69 -4.87
CA SER A 5 8.51 -16.06 -4.72
C SER A 5 8.47 -15.01 -3.61
N GLU A 6 9.15 -15.28 -2.49
CA GLU A 6 9.28 -14.32 -1.39
C GLU A 6 10.03 -13.05 -1.83
N ARG A 7 11.12 -13.20 -2.59
CA ARG A 7 11.88 -12.05 -3.09
C ARG A 7 11.06 -11.25 -4.10
N THR A 8 10.30 -11.93 -4.96
CA THR A 8 9.39 -11.28 -5.90
C THR A 8 8.32 -10.47 -5.17
N GLY A 9 7.71 -11.02 -4.12
CA GLY A 9 6.73 -10.31 -3.28
C GLY A 9 7.31 -9.05 -2.64
N LYS A 10 8.53 -9.15 -2.08
CA LYS A 10 9.25 -7.98 -1.52
C LYS A 10 9.50 -6.89 -2.56
N ILE A 11 9.91 -7.28 -3.78
CA ILE A 11 10.15 -6.32 -4.87
C ILE A 11 8.84 -5.66 -5.31
N ALA A 12 7.76 -6.44 -5.45
CA ALA A 12 6.45 -5.93 -5.83
C ALA A 12 5.93 -4.90 -4.81
N MET A 13 6.10 -5.16 -3.52
CA MET A 13 5.72 -4.23 -2.45
C MET A 13 6.48 -2.90 -2.56
N LEU A 14 7.81 -2.95 -2.69
CA LEU A 14 8.64 -1.75 -2.84
C LEU A 14 8.29 -0.93 -4.08
N ALA A 15 8.01 -1.61 -5.20
CA ALA A 15 7.60 -0.96 -6.44
C ALA A 15 6.23 -0.28 -6.29
N LEU A 16 5.29 -0.93 -5.61
CA LEU A 16 3.97 -0.38 -5.33
C LEU A 16 4.05 0.86 -4.43
N GLN A 17 4.80 0.79 -3.33
CA GLN A 17 5.04 1.92 -2.45
C GLN A 17 5.63 3.11 -3.21
N ARG A 18 6.67 2.90 -4.02
CA ARG A 18 7.28 3.97 -4.82
C ARG A 18 6.31 4.58 -5.84
N LYS A 19 5.44 3.76 -6.42
CA LYS A 19 4.38 4.25 -7.33
C LYS A 19 3.38 5.12 -6.57
N MET A 20 2.95 4.69 -5.39
CA MET A 20 2.03 5.43 -4.52
C MET A 20 2.61 6.77 -4.05
N GLU A 21 3.89 6.81 -3.68
CA GLU A 21 4.59 8.05 -3.31
C GLU A 21 4.63 9.06 -4.47
N ARG A 22 4.83 8.57 -5.70
CA ARG A 22 4.94 9.42 -6.89
C ARG A 22 3.58 9.90 -7.40
N ASP A 23 2.61 8.99 -7.49
CA ASP A 23 1.32 9.25 -8.13
C ASP A 23 0.30 9.81 -7.11
N GLY A 24 0.57 9.66 -5.80
CA GLY A 24 -0.34 10.01 -4.71
C GLY A 24 -1.48 9.00 -4.54
N ILE A 25 -2.10 8.99 -3.37
CA ILE A 25 -3.28 8.16 -3.07
C ILE A 25 -4.38 9.04 -2.50
N ARG A 26 -5.62 8.81 -2.96
CA ARG A 26 -6.81 9.37 -2.32
C ARG A 26 -7.32 8.40 -1.27
N LEU A 27 -7.29 8.82 0.00
CA LEU A 27 -7.79 8.03 1.11
C LEU A 27 -9.29 8.29 1.34
N ILE A 28 -10.12 7.87 0.37
CA ILE A 28 -11.59 7.99 0.46
C ILE A 28 -12.17 6.61 0.82
N PRO A 29 -12.65 6.39 2.07
CA PRO A 29 -13.01 5.04 2.53
C PRO A 29 -14.05 4.32 1.67
N LYS A 30 -15.05 5.05 1.16
CA LYS A 30 -16.10 4.48 0.29
C LYS A 30 -15.54 4.02 -1.06
N GLU A 31 -14.62 4.79 -1.65
CA GLU A 31 -13.99 4.46 -2.94
C GLU A 31 -13.05 3.27 -2.78
N ILE A 32 -12.18 3.30 -1.76
CA ILE A 32 -11.26 2.20 -1.42
C ILE A 32 -12.03 0.89 -1.21
N LYS A 33 -13.11 0.91 -0.41
CA LYS A 33 -13.92 -0.29 -0.19
C LYS A 33 -14.48 -0.85 -1.50
N ARG A 34 -15.00 0.02 -2.38
CA ARG A 34 -15.56 -0.39 -3.66
C ARG A 34 -14.49 -0.97 -4.58
N GLU A 35 -13.33 -0.32 -4.66
CA GLU A 35 -12.19 -0.79 -5.44
C GLU A 35 -11.72 -2.16 -4.97
N ILE A 36 -11.53 -2.36 -3.65
CA ILE A 36 -11.13 -3.66 -3.10
C ILE A 36 -12.13 -4.75 -3.48
N VAL A 37 -13.44 -4.50 -3.38
CA VAL A 37 -14.47 -5.49 -3.73
C VAL A 37 -14.50 -5.81 -5.23
N ASN A 38 -14.18 -4.83 -6.08
CA ASN A 38 -14.15 -5.03 -7.52
C ASN A 38 -12.87 -5.76 -7.94
N GLU A 39 -11.72 -5.31 -7.45
CA GLU A 39 -10.42 -5.87 -7.77
C GLU A 39 -10.25 -7.28 -7.19
N SER A 40 -10.82 -7.59 -6.02
CA SER A 40 -10.77 -8.96 -5.48
C SER A 40 -11.41 -9.96 -6.44
N LYS A 41 -12.53 -9.60 -7.07
CA LYS A 41 -13.19 -10.41 -8.10
C LYS A 41 -12.35 -10.54 -9.36
N ASN A 42 -11.76 -9.43 -9.83
CA ASN A 42 -10.94 -9.41 -11.05
C ASN A 42 -9.68 -10.28 -10.90
N LEU A 43 -9.08 -10.25 -9.72
CA LEU A 43 -7.83 -10.95 -9.41
C LEU A 43 -8.04 -12.38 -8.90
N GLY A 44 -9.28 -12.77 -8.61
CA GLY A 44 -9.59 -14.07 -8.01
C GLY A 44 -9.04 -14.22 -6.58
N ILE A 45 -8.93 -13.12 -5.84
CA ILE A 45 -8.43 -13.07 -4.46
C ILE A 45 -9.62 -12.89 -3.51
N GLN A 46 -9.55 -13.43 -2.29
CA GLN A 46 -10.62 -13.18 -1.33
C GLN A 46 -10.62 -11.71 -0.91
N THR A 47 -11.81 -11.10 -0.83
CA THR A 47 -11.94 -9.66 -0.51
C THR A 47 -11.25 -9.29 0.81
N PHE A 48 -11.28 -10.16 1.82
CA PHE A 48 -10.61 -9.88 3.09
C PHE A 48 -9.08 -9.90 2.95
N GLU A 49 -8.50 -10.82 2.16
CA GLU A 49 -7.05 -10.91 1.92
C GLU A 49 -6.55 -9.64 1.23
N LEU A 50 -7.28 -9.18 0.20
CA LEU A 50 -6.94 -7.95 -0.49
C LEU A 50 -7.10 -6.71 0.41
N ALA A 51 -8.10 -6.71 1.29
CA ALA A 51 -8.29 -5.65 2.27
C ALA A 51 -7.16 -5.61 3.31
N GLU A 52 -6.71 -6.77 3.79
CA GLU A 52 -5.57 -6.88 4.70
C GLU A 52 -4.28 -6.39 4.03
N PHE A 53 -4.05 -6.81 2.79
CA PHE A 53 -2.92 -6.31 1.99
C PHE A 53 -2.98 -4.78 1.84
N ALA A 54 -4.09 -4.24 1.37
CA ALA A 54 -4.26 -2.79 1.19
C ALA A 54 -4.03 -2.01 2.50
N LYS A 55 -4.52 -2.53 3.63
CA LYS A 55 -4.30 -1.95 4.96
C LYS A 55 -2.81 -1.86 5.30
N ILE A 56 -2.03 -2.91 5.02
CA ILE A 56 -0.58 -2.92 5.28
C ILE A 56 0.08 -1.81 4.45
N VAL A 57 -0.19 -1.76 3.15
CA VAL A 57 0.44 -0.78 2.26
C VAL A 57 0.11 0.66 2.67
N ILE A 58 -1.17 0.94 2.95
CA ILE A 58 -1.61 2.28 3.35
C ILE A 58 -1.02 2.67 4.70
N LYS A 59 -0.99 1.73 5.67
CA LYS A 59 -0.44 1.99 7.01
C LYS A 59 1.05 2.34 6.94
N GLU A 60 1.85 1.57 6.20
CA GLU A 60 3.28 1.84 6.05
C GLU A 60 3.55 3.20 5.40
N ALA A 61 2.79 3.56 4.36
CA ALA A 61 2.90 4.85 3.71
C ALA A 61 2.54 6.01 4.66
N PHE A 62 1.49 5.83 5.46
CA PHE A 62 1.06 6.82 6.45
C PHE A 62 2.11 6.99 7.56
N GLU A 63 2.60 5.90 8.15
CA GLU A 63 3.61 5.93 9.21
C GLU A 63 4.91 6.62 8.75
N LYS A 64 5.39 6.30 7.53
CA LYS A 64 6.55 6.96 6.94
C LYS A 64 6.33 8.48 6.81
N THR A 65 5.17 8.88 6.30
CA THR A 65 4.84 10.30 6.13
C THR A 65 4.77 11.04 7.47
N MET A 66 4.13 10.43 8.48
CA MET A 66 4.03 11.01 9.82
C MET A 66 5.41 11.17 10.47
N ALA A 67 6.31 10.18 10.32
CA ALA A 67 7.66 10.26 10.86
C ALA A 67 8.46 11.44 10.28
N GLU A 68 8.33 11.70 8.97
CA GLU A 68 8.96 12.86 8.32
C GLU A 68 8.38 14.18 8.86
N LEU A 69 7.05 14.28 9.00
CA LEU A 69 6.41 15.48 9.57
C LEU A 69 6.83 15.72 11.03
N ASP A 70 6.89 14.67 11.85
CA ASP A 70 7.35 14.76 13.24
C ASP A 70 8.81 15.24 13.32
N SER A 71 9.65 14.85 12.35
CA SER A 71 11.04 15.32 12.28
C SER A 71 11.12 16.81 11.99
N ILE A 72 10.21 17.36 11.17
CA ILE A 72 10.13 18.79 10.89
C ILE A 72 9.69 19.55 12.14
N ILE A 73 8.65 19.06 12.83
CA ILE A 73 8.13 19.68 14.06
C ILE A 73 9.19 19.72 15.16
N LYS A 74 10.03 18.68 15.30
CA LYS A 74 11.08 18.63 16.33
C LYS A 74 12.28 19.53 16.04
N ASN A 75 12.52 19.86 14.78
CA ASN A 75 13.68 20.63 14.33
C ASN A 75 13.35 22.10 13.99
N GLY A 76 12.08 22.51 14.07
CA GLY A 76 11.62 23.89 13.88
C GLY A 76 11.22 24.53 15.20
#